data_AF-A0A5J6PZN1-F1
#
_entry.id   AF-A0A5J6PZN1-F1
#
_cell.length_a   1.000
_cell.length_b   1.000
_cell.length_c   1.000
_cell.angle_alpha   90.00
_cell.angle_beta   90.00
_cell.angle_gamma   90.00
#
_symmetry.space_group_name_H-M   'P 1'
#
loop_
_entity.id
_entity.type
_entity.pdbx_description
1 polymer ?
#
loop_
_entity_poly.entity_id
_entity_poly.type
_entity_poly.pdbx_seq_one_letter_code
_entity_poly.pdbx_strand_id
1 'polypeptide(L)'
;MLQFSKYQGLGNDFIIVDARSGGLPPAVTGPDPDWVRDVCDRRFGVGGDGVILALPPSGEADLRMRIFNIDGSEAEMCGNGIRCLARFLVDSEGIPPEGSWSIETGAGVLTPSWLEDGSIEVSMGAPRLVPDQVPTTARVGGSGCPELEVTLNGVPHPAVAVGMGNPHLVVPVASLDSHAIDVVGPPLEVHPAFPARTNVHLVEVLAPDHLRMRVWERGAGPTLACGTGACATLVGLRLLGRCAAAARVDLPGGPLFIRWQGPEEPVLMRGPAEPVFDGVLAPELTPPLPEPADAVQDRPAVVERPAVEAPQPAMSEQAPAGPTDGEADGAGTAALRFLEGHSLDEMIGLANDSLPARTLARQRRDGEPQA
;
A
#
# COMPACT_ATOMS: atom_id res chain seq x y z
N MET A 1 8.21 -18.76 -5.74
CA MET A 1 6.87 -18.47 -5.19
C MET A 1 6.96 -17.16 -4.44
N LEU A 2 6.15 -16.16 -4.80
CA LEU A 2 6.17 -14.84 -4.16
C LEU A 2 5.07 -14.77 -3.08
N GLN A 3 5.45 -14.48 -1.84
CA GLN A 3 4.50 -14.30 -0.74
C GLN A 3 4.00 -12.85 -0.67
N PHE A 4 2.78 -12.66 -0.18
CA PHE A 4 2.21 -11.34 0.08
C PHE A 4 1.29 -11.37 1.30
N SER A 5 1.03 -10.19 1.86
CA SER A 5 0.03 -9.98 2.90
C SER A 5 -0.95 -8.89 2.47
N LYS A 6 -2.24 -9.15 2.56
CA LYS A 6 -3.31 -8.22 2.20
C LYS A 6 -3.74 -7.42 3.42
N TYR A 7 -3.74 -6.10 3.31
CA TYR A 7 -4.19 -5.16 4.35
C TYR A 7 -5.21 -4.17 3.80
N GLN A 8 -5.97 -3.53 4.69
CA GLN A 8 -6.83 -2.39 4.34
C GLN A 8 -6.79 -1.29 5.40
N GLY A 9 -6.89 -0.04 4.94
CA GLY A 9 -7.06 1.14 5.78
C GLY A 9 -8.36 1.86 5.41
N LEU A 10 -9.44 1.57 6.14
CA LEU A 10 -10.80 2.09 5.89
C LEU A 10 -11.33 1.74 4.48
N GLY A 11 -11.15 0.48 4.09
CA GLY A 11 -11.61 -0.07 2.81
C GLY A 11 -10.67 0.14 1.63
N ASN A 12 -9.68 1.04 1.74
CA ASN A 12 -8.62 1.19 0.74
C ASN A 12 -7.55 0.12 0.98
N ASP A 13 -7.42 -0.83 0.03
CA ASP A 13 -6.85 -2.16 0.29
C ASP A 13 -5.61 -2.51 -0.57
N PHE A 14 -4.52 -2.89 0.10
CA PHE A 14 -3.19 -3.05 -0.50
C PHE A 14 -2.68 -4.48 -0.43
N ILE A 15 -1.97 -4.90 -1.49
CA ILE A 15 -1.12 -6.10 -1.49
C ILE A 15 0.27 -5.67 -1.02
N ILE A 16 0.71 -6.12 0.15
CA ILE A 16 2.05 -5.83 0.69
C ILE A 16 2.98 -7.00 0.38
N VAL A 17 4.11 -6.70 -0.25
CA VAL A 17 5.20 -7.64 -0.52
C VAL A 17 6.41 -7.23 0.31
N ASP A 18 6.93 -8.17 1.10
CA ASP A 18 8.12 -7.95 1.91
C ASP A 18 9.39 -8.30 1.12
N ALA A 19 10.17 -7.27 0.82
CA ALA A 19 11.43 -7.34 0.10
C ALA A 19 12.61 -6.85 0.97
N ARG A 20 12.42 -6.66 2.29
CA ARG A 20 13.39 -5.99 3.18
C ARG A 20 14.70 -6.75 3.34
N SER A 21 14.68 -8.07 3.20
CA SER A 21 15.87 -8.92 3.15
C SER A 21 16.74 -8.73 1.89
N GLY A 22 16.27 -7.96 0.89
CA GLY A 22 16.98 -7.71 -0.36
C GLY A 22 17.03 -8.90 -1.33
N GLY A 23 16.52 -10.07 -0.95
CA GLY A 23 16.57 -11.30 -1.75
C GLY A 23 15.56 -11.39 -2.89
N LEU A 24 14.70 -10.38 -3.09
CA LEU A 24 13.69 -10.40 -4.16
C LEU A 24 14.23 -9.89 -5.52
N PRO A 25 13.79 -10.48 -6.65
CA PRO A 25 14.27 -10.13 -7.98
C PRO A 25 14.02 -8.66 -8.36
N PRO A 26 14.83 -8.07 -9.26
CA PRO A 26 14.56 -6.75 -9.84
C PRO A 26 13.15 -6.62 -10.44
N ALA A 27 12.63 -7.67 -11.07
CA ALA A 27 11.27 -7.70 -11.63
C ALA A 27 10.14 -7.61 -10.58
N VAL A 28 10.45 -7.82 -9.29
CA VAL A 28 9.51 -7.62 -8.17
C VAL A 28 9.78 -6.29 -7.47
N THR A 29 11.05 -5.92 -7.28
CA THR A 29 11.44 -4.70 -6.55
C THR A 29 11.34 -3.42 -7.37
N GLY A 30 11.35 -3.54 -8.71
CA GLY A 30 10.97 -2.53 -9.70
C GLY A 30 9.99 -3.15 -10.71
N PRO A 31 8.71 -3.28 -10.33
CA PRO A 31 7.74 -4.04 -11.11
C PRO A 31 7.36 -3.36 -12.42
N ASP A 32 6.99 -4.18 -13.40
CA ASP A 32 6.29 -3.74 -14.62
C ASP A 32 4.89 -3.21 -14.24
N PRO A 33 4.47 -2.03 -14.72
CA PRO A 33 3.09 -1.56 -14.59
C PRO A 33 2.02 -2.57 -15.02
N ASP A 34 2.28 -3.43 -16.02
CA ASP A 34 1.33 -4.49 -16.40
C ASP A 34 1.20 -5.57 -15.32
N TRP A 35 2.29 -5.98 -14.66
CA TRP A 35 2.21 -6.91 -13.54
C TRP A 35 1.43 -6.34 -12.35
N VAL A 36 1.59 -5.04 -12.06
CA VAL A 36 0.80 -4.38 -11.01
C VAL A 36 -0.69 -4.40 -11.37
N ARG A 37 -1.04 -4.13 -12.63
CA ARG A 37 -2.44 -4.22 -13.12
C ARG A 37 -3.00 -5.64 -12.94
N ASP A 38 -2.24 -6.66 -13.35
CA ASP A 38 -2.67 -8.06 -13.27
C ASP A 38 -2.88 -8.54 -11.81
N VAL A 39 -1.97 -8.22 -10.89
CA VAL A 39 -2.12 -8.62 -9.48
C VAL A 39 -3.22 -7.82 -8.77
N CYS A 40 -3.42 -6.54 -9.12
CA CYS A 40 -4.48 -5.71 -8.55
C CYS A 40 -5.86 -5.95 -9.17
N ASP A 41 -5.99 -6.67 -10.29
CA ASP A 41 -7.30 -6.99 -10.87
C ASP A 41 -8.14 -7.83 -9.89
N ARG A 42 -9.36 -7.37 -9.61
CA ARG A 42 -10.24 -7.95 -8.58
C ARG A 42 -11.00 -9.21 -9.03
N ARG A 43 -10.77 -9.73 -10.24
CA ARG A 43 -11.40 -10.93 -10.80
C ARG A 43 -10.39 -12.01 -11.19
N PHE A 44 -9.23 -11.61 -11.71
CA PHE A 44 -8.19 -12.48 -12.25
C PHE A 44 -6.90 -12.45 -11.42
N GLY A 45 -6.68 -11.39 -10.63
CA GLY A 45 -5.56 -11.25 -9.70
C GLY A 45 -5.94 -11.51 -8.25
N VAL A 46 -5.15 -10.95 -7.34
CA VAL A 46 -5.44 -10.91 -5.89
C VAL A 46 -6.52 -9.87 -5.59
N GLY A 47 -6.58 -8.81 -6.38
CA GLY A 47 -7.47 -7.67 -6.18
C GLY A 47 -6.92 -6.66 -5.18
N GLY A 48 -6.87 -5.38 -5.55
CA GLY A 48 -6.50 -4.28 -4.64
C GLY A 48 -6.44 -2.92 -5.32
N ASP A 49 -6.36 -1.87 -4.51
CA ASP A 49 -6.14 -0.50 -4.99
C ASP A 49 -4.66 -0.21 -5.33
N GLY A 50 -3.74 -1.07 -4.86
CA GLY A 50 -2.32 -0.97 -5.18
C GLY A 50 -1.44 -2.06 -4.53
N VAL A 51 -0.17 -2.08 -4.94
CA VAL A 51 0.90 -2.90 -4.37
C VAL A 51 1.83 -2.03 -3.55
N ILE A 52 2.18 -2.47 -2.35
CA ILE A 52 3.19 -1.83 -1.48
C ILE A 52 4.40 -2.78 -1.39
N LEU A 53 5.59 -2.25 -1.64
CA LEU A 53 6.85 -2.94 -1.44
C LEU A 53 7.52 -2.39 -0.19
N ALA A 54 7.72 -3.25 0.81
CA ALA A 54 8.61 -2.98 1.94
C ALA A 54 10.02 -3.37 1.51
N LEU A 55 10.95 -2.42 1.46
CA LEU A 55 12.29 -2.58 0.89
C LEU A 55 13.37 -2.23 1.92
N PRO A 56 14.62 -2.71 1.74
CA PRO A 56 15.74 -2.19 2.52
C PRO A 56 15.84 -0.66 2.32
N PRO A 57 16.26 0.07 3.37
CA PRO A 57 16.47 1.51 3.29
C PRO A 57 17.60 1.84 2.32
N SER A 58 17.61 3.09 1.84
CA SER A 58 18.67 3.63 0.98
C SER A 58 19.56 4.67 1.69
N GLY A 59 19.15 5.13 2.88
CA GLY A 59 19.94 5.90 3.83
C GLY A 59 19.77 5.38 5.26
N GLU A 60 19.62 6.29 6.22
CA GLU A 60 19.62 6.02 7.67
C GLU A 60 18.23 5.68 8.26
N ALA A 61 17.22 5.44 7.42
CA ALA A 61 15.88 5.05 7.89
C ALA A 61 15.80 3.55 8.19
N ASP A 62 14.76 3.12 8.92
CA ASP A 62 14.57 1.69 9.25
C ASP A 62 14.22 0.85 8.02
N LEU A 63 13.42 1.42 7.11
CA LEU A 63 13.07 0.79 5.83
C LEU A 63 12.64 1.81 4.77
N ARG A 64 12.42 1.33 3.55
CA ARG A 64 11.85 2.10 2.45
C ARG A 64 10.53 1.50 1.98
N MET A 65 9.58 2.37 1.68
CA MET A 65 8.28 2.04 1.09
C MET A 65 8.24 2.54 -0.36
N ARG A 66 7.90 1.64 -1.29
CA ARG A 66 7.39 2.02 -2.63
C ARG A 66 5.93 1.59 -2.73
N ILE A 67 5.12 2.35 -3.45
CA ILE A 67 3.70 2.07 -3.65
C ILE A 67 3.31 2.31 -5.11
N PHE A 68 2.63 1.32 -5.69
CA PHE A 68 2.13 1.35 -7.05
C PHE A 68 0.61 1.31 -7.02
N ASN A 69 -0.04 2.24 -7.72
CA ASN A 69 -1.49 2.27 -7.88
C ASN A 69 -1.97 1.12 -8.78
N ILE A 70 -3.28 0.85 -8.78
CA ILE A 70 -3.92 -0.15 -9.65
C ILE A 70 -3.60 0.01 -11.15
N ASP A 71 -3.27 1.22 -11.64
CA ASP A 71 -2.87 1.45 -13.03
C ASP A 71 -1.37 1.17 -13.30
N GLY A 72 -0.61 0.78 -12.28
CA GLY A 72 0.83 0.53 -12.34
C GLY A 72 1.71 1.78 -12.20
N SER A 73 1.13 2.97 -12.02
CA SER A 73 1.91 4.18 -11.70
C SER A 73 2.44 4.15 -10.27
N GLU A 74 3.67 4.60 -10.06
CA GLU A 74 4.23 4.77 -8.71
C GLU A 74 3.72 6.07 -8.07
N ALA A 75 3.20 5.98 -6.84
CA ALA A 75 2.78 7.11 -6.05
C ALA A 75 3.86 7.53 -5.05
N GLU A 76 4.04 8.84 -4.84
CA GLU A 76 5.03 9.37 -3.90
C GLU A 76 4.73 8.96 -2.44
N MET A 77 3.44 8.91 -2.07
CA MET A 77 2.96 8.58 -0.72
C MET A 77 1.48 8.18 -0.74
N CYS A 78 1.07 7.31 0.18
CA CYS A 78 -0.34 7.09 0.52
C CYS A 78 -0.53 6.97 2.04
N GLY A 79 -1.35 7.84 2.61
CA GLY A 79 -1.60 7.88 4.06
C GLY A 79 -2.32 6.65 4.61
N ASN A 80 -3.08 5.91 3.79
CA ASN A 80 -3.65 4.61 4.18
C ASN A 80 -2.61 3.50 4.01
N GLY A 81 -1.86 3.51 2.91
CA GLY A 81 -0.81 2.53 2.63
C GLY A 81 0.28 2.49 3.70
N ILE A 82 0.76 3.64 4.17
CA ILE A 82 1.78 3.67 5.23
C ILE A 82 1.27 3.17 6.59
N ARG A 83 -0.01 3.38 6.92
CA ARG A 83 -0.63 2.74 8.11
C ARG A 83 -0.74 1.23 7.94
N CYS A 84 -1.08 0.75 6.73
CA CYS A 84 -1.10 -0.67 6.42
C CYS A 84 0.30 -1.31 6.53
N LEU A 85 1.34 -0.61 6.06
CA LEU A 85 2.73 -1.04 6.22
C LEU A 85 3.14 -1.04 7.70
N ALA A 86 2.85 0.00 8.47
CA ALA A 86 3.15 0.04 9.90
C ALA A 86 2.44 -1.10 10.67
N ARG A 87 1.16 -1.38 10.39
CA ARG A 87 0.47 -2.55 10.94
C ARG A 87 1.13 -3.86 10.51
N PHE A 88 1.51 -4.00 9.25
CA PHE A 88 2.25 -5.17 8.76
C PHE A 88 3.55 -5.40 9.54
N LEU A 89 4.32 -4.35 9.84
CA LEU A 89 5.54 -4.44 10.63
C LEU A 89 5.26 -4.90 12.07
N VAL A 90 4.23 -4.36 12.74
CA VAL A 90 3.77 -4.88 14.04
C VAL A 90 3.35 -6.34 13.95
N ASP A 91 2.74 -6.70 12.83
CA ASP A 91 2.24 -8.03 12.61
C ASP A 91 3.32 -9.07 12.29
N SER A 92 4.46 -8.67 11.71
CA SER A 92 5.62 -9.54 11.44
C SER A 92 6.69 -9.54 12.53
N GLU A 93 6.95 -8.39 13.17
CA GLU A 93 8.12 -8.18 14.05
C GLU A 93 7.75 -7.73 15.46
N GLY A 94 6.51 -7.27 15.67
CA GLY A 94 6.07 -6.66 16.91
C GLY A 94 6.29 -5.14 16.94
N ILE A 95 6.04 -4.54 18.09
CA ILE A 95 6.13 -3.08 18.27
C ILE A 95 7.61 -2.71 18.46
N PRO A 96 8.16 -1.75 17.69
CA PRO A 96 9.55 -1.31 17.83
C PRO A 96 9.77 -0.58 19.17
N PRO A 97 11.03 -0.45 19.65
CA PRO A 97 11.32 0.10 20.98
C PRO A 97 10.74 1.50 21.25
N GLU A 98 10.66 2.36 20.23
CA GLU A 98 10.11 3.72 20.32
C GLU A 98 8.63 3.81 19.90
N GLY A 99 7.99 2.67 19.60
CA GLY A 99 6.63 2.62 19.08
C GLY A 99 6.46 3.24 17.69
N SER A 100 7.55 3.56 16.98
CA SER A 100 7.51 4.16 15.64
C SER A 100 8.63 3.60 14.74
N TRP A 101 8.50 3.83 13.43
CA TRP A 101 9.50 3.51 12.42
C TRP A 101 9.78 4.74 11.58
N SER A 102 11.01 4.93 11.14
CA SER A 102 11.38 5.85 10.08
C SER A 102 11.30 5.14 8.72
N ILE A 103 10.46 5.67 7.82
CA ILE A 103 10.16 5.05 6.52
C ILE A 103 10.49 6.02 5.39
N GLU A 104 11.45 5.69 4.55
CA GLU A 104 11.69 6.39 3.29
C GLU A 104 10.51 6.21 2.33
N THR A 105 9.98 7.31 1.80
CA THR A 105 8.93 7.33 0.76
C THR A 105 9.33 8.26 -0.38
N GLY A 106 8.57 8.28 -1.49
CA GLY A 106 8.77 9.26 -2.56
C GLY A 106 8.55 10.71 -2.10
N ALA A 107 7.81 10.92 -1.01
CA ALA A 107 7.61 12.23 -0.37
C ALA A 107 8.65 12.57 0.72
N GLY A 108 9.71 11.75 0.87
CA GLY A 108 10.71 11.87 1.95
C GLY A 108 10.49 10.86 3.09
N VAL A 109 11.22 11.03 4.20
CA VAL A 109 11.09 10.14 5.36
C VAL A 109 9.86 10.51 6.19
N LEU A 110 9.02 9.52 6.50
CA LEU A 110 7.86 9.64 7.36
C LEU A 110 8.00 8.75 8.60
N THR A 111 7.38 9.17 9.70
CA THR A 111 7.43 8.45 10.98
C THR A 111 6.01 8.07 11.42
N PRO A 112 5.45 6.93 10.96
CA PRO A 112 4.26 6.35 11.56
C PRO A 112 4.55 5.81 12.97
N SER A 113 3.62 6.03 13.89
CA SER A 113 3.70 5.57 15.28
C SER A 113 2.51 4.69 15.64
N TRP A 114 2.79 3.52 16.21
CA TRP A 114 1.83 2.65 16.88
C TRP A 114 1.38 3.25 18.20
N LEU A 115 0.10 3.14 18.51
CA LEU A 115 -0.50 3.62 19.75
C LEU A 115 -1.14 2.47 20.53
N GLU A 116 -1.28 2.65 21.85
CA GLU A 116 -1.74 1.60 22.78
C GLU A 116 -3.10 0.98 22.43
N ASP A 117 -3.96 1.73 21.72
CA ASP A 117 -5.27 1.26 21.26
C ASP A 117 -5.26 0.58 19.87
N GLY A 118 -4.07 0.26 19.34
CA GLY A 118 -3.88 -0.43 18.07
C GLY A 118 -4.00 0.44 16.81
N SER A 119 -4.23 1.75 16.96
CA SER A 119 -4.22 2.69 15.84
C SER A 119 -2.81 3.15 15.47
N ILE A 120 -2.62 3.55 14.20
CA ILE A 120 -1.40 4.19 13.73
C ILE A 120 -1.64 5.69 13.59
N GLU A 121 -0.82 6.53 14.23
CA GLU A 121 -0.70 7.96 13.93
C GLU A 121 0.41 8.20 12.90
N VAL A 122 0.18 9.11 11.97
CA VAL A 122 1.12 9.50 10.90
C VAL A 122 1.20 11.02 10.84
N SER A 123 2.42 11.57 10.82
CA SER A 123 2.63 12.97 10.47
C SER A 123 2.48 13.16 8.96
N MET A 124 1.47 13.93 8.54
CA MET A 124 1.13 14.18 7.14
C MET A 124 1.78 15.47 6.60
N GLY A 125 2.73 16.05 7.34
CA GLY A 125 3.35 17.32 7.03
C GLY A 125 2.44 18.53 7.26
N ALA A 126 2.99 19.73 7.08
CA ALA A 126 2.25 20.99 7.21
C ALA A 126 1.34 21.23 5.99
N PRO A 127 0.13 21.80 6.17
CA PRO A 127 -0.77 22.08 5.06
C PRO A 127 -0.26 23.28 4.24
N ARG A 128 -0.47 23.19 2.93
CA ARG A 128 -0.21 24.26 1.96
C ARG A 128 -1.44 25.14 1.87
N LEU A 129 -1.29 26.44 2.16
CA LEU A 129 -2.40 27.40 2.30
C LEU A 129 -2.28 28.61 1.36
N VAL A 130 -1.39 28.57 0.37
CA VAL A 130 -1.22 29.63 -0.65
C VAL A 130 -1.50 29.08 -2.06
N PRO A 131 -2.08 29.87 -2.99
CA PRO A 131 -2.69 29.35 -4.22
C PRO A 131 -1.73 28.51 -5.08
N ASP A 132 -0.49 28.98 -5.27
CA ASP A 132 0.54 28.32 -6.07
C ASP A 132 0.97 26.95 -5.50
N GLN A 133 0.84 26.77 -4.18
CA GLN A 133 1.16 25.51 -3.49
C GLN A 133 -0.05 24.56 -3.39
N VAL A 134 -1.26 25.02 -3.73
CA VAL A 134 -2.51 24.24 -3.80
C VAL A 134 -2.94 24.06 -5.27
N PRO A 135 -2.02 24.22 -6.24
CA PRO A 135 -2.28 24.63 -7.62
C PRO A 135 -3.71 25.13 -7.94
N THR A 136 -4.08 26.29 -7.36
CA THR A 136 -5.39 26.92 -7.58
C THR A 136 -5.28 28.38 -7.99
N THR A 137 -6.27 28.89 -8.73
CA THR A 137 -6.42 30.32 -9.03
C THR A 137 -7.34 31.05 -8.05
N ALA A 138 -7.88 30.35 -7.03
CA ALA A 138 -8.65 30.97 -5.95
C ALA A 138 -7.76 31.92 -5.14
N ARG A 139 -8.35 33.01 -4.61
CA ARG A 139 -7.62 34.01 -3.82
C ARG A 139 -7.67 33.64 -2.35
N VAL A 140 -6.60 33.92 -1.60
CA VAL A 140 -6.61 33.80 -0.14
C VAL A 140 -7.65 34.76 0.42
N GLY A 141 -8.61 34.22 1.18
CA GLY A 141 -9.68 34.98 1.80
C GLY A 141 -9.43 35.29 3.29
N GLY A 142 -10.49 35.59 4.02
CA GLY A 142 -10.42 36.02 5.42
C GLY A 142 -9.93 34.92 6.38
N SER A 143 -10.07 33.65 6.00
CA SER A 143 -9.61 32.48 6.75
C SER A 143 -8.11 32.22 6.65
N GLY A 144 -7.38 32.90 5.76
CA GLY A 144 -5.96 32.65 5.51
C GLY A 144 -5.67 31.45 4.60
N CYS A 145 -6.68 30.90 3.91
CA CYS A 145 -6.50 29.94 2.82
C CYS A 145 -7.28 30.39 1.56
N PRO A 146 -7.05 29.78 0.37
CA PRO A 146 -7.77 30.13 -0.85
C PRO A 146 -9.27 29.81 -0.71
N GLU A 147 -10.10 30.85 -0.86
CA GLU A 147 -11.56 30.78 -0.76
C GLU A 147 -12.21 30.92 -2.14
N LEU A 148 -13.31 30.20 -2.33
CA LEU A 148 -14.13 30.26 -3.54
C LEU A 148 -15.59 29.94 -3.21
N GLU A 149 -16.50 30.37 -4.08
CA GLU A 149 -17.90 29.94 -4.07
C GLU A 149 -18.09 28.88 -5.15
N VAL A 150 -18.76 27.79 -4.81
CA VAL A 150 -19.08 26.69 -5.74
C VAL A 150 -20.59 26.45 -5.76
N THR A 151 -21.14 26.14 -6.93
CA THR A 151 -22.58 25.92 -7.07
C THR A 151 -22.91 24.43 -6.97
N LEU A 152 -23.66 24.03 -5.94
CA LEU A 152 -24.23 22.69 -5.79
C LEU A 152 -25.72 22.77 -6.09
N ASN A 153 -26.24 21.96 -7.02
CA ASN A 153 -27.68 21.91 -7.35
C ASN A 153 -28.33 23.29 -7.64
N GLY A 154 -27.57 24.25 -8.16
CA GLY A 154 -28.03 25.63 -8.41
C GLY A 154 -27.96 26.59 -7.20
N VAL A 155 -27.49 26.12 -6.05
CA VAL A 155 -27.29 26.89 -4.81
C VAL A 155 -25.80 27.20 -4.62
N PRO A 156 -25.41 28.44 -4.27
CA PRO A 156 -24.02 28.76 -3.94
C PRO A 156 -23.63 28.22 -2.55
N HIS A 157 -22.43 27.64 -2.47
CA HIS A 157 -21.81 27.17 -1.24
C HIS A 157 -20.40 27.78 -1.09
N PRO A 158 -20.02 28.28 0.09
CA PRO A 158 -18.64 28.63 0.36
C PRO A 158 -17.78 27.38 0.36
N ALA A 159 -16.56 27.47 -0.16
CA ALA A 159 -15.57 26.40 -0.16
C ALA A 159 -14.17 26.95 0.06
N VAL A 160 -13.26 26.09 0.51
CA VAL A 160 -11.84 26.40 0.71
C VAL A 160 -10.96 25.36 0.02
N ALA A 161 -9.81 25.81 -0.49
CA ALA A 161 -8.79 24.93 -1.02
C ALA A 161 -7.68 24.72 0.01
N VAL A 162 -7.23 23.48 0.19
CA VAL A 162 -6.08 23.13 1.04
C VAL A 162 -5.20 22.14 0.28
N GLY A 163 -3.88 22.30 0.36
CA GLY A 163 -2.93 21.35 -0.23
C GLY A 163 -2.29 20.46 0.83
N MET A 164 -2.30 19.16 0.63
CA MET A 164 -1.62 18.17 1.48
C MET A 164 -0.55 17.39 0.68
N GLY A 165 0.12 18.09 -0.24
CA GLY A 165 0.91 17.50 -1.34
C GLY A 165 0.11 17.49 -2.64
N ASN A 166 -1.16 17.09 -2.59
CA ASN A 166 -2.15 17.23 -3.65
C ASN A 166 -3.25 18.26 -3.31
N PRO A 167 -3.96 18.81 -4.30
CA PRO A 167 -5.05 19.79 -4.08
C PRO A 167 -6.33 19.14 -3.55
N HIS A 168 -6.97 19.81 -2.58
CA HIS A 168 -8.26 19.43 -2.00
C HIS A 168 -9.20 20.64 -1.95
N LEU A 169 -10.42 20.47 -2.45
CA LEU A 169 -11.54 21.39 -2.34
C LEU A 169 -12.48 20.90 -1.23
N VAL A 170 -12.62 21.65 -0.15
CA VAL A 170 -13.49 21.35 0.99
C VAL A 170 -14.73 22.22 0.91
N VAL A 171 -15.91 21.58 0.81
CA VAL A 171 -17.21 22.24 0.65
C VAL A 171 -18.11 21.89 1.85
N PRO A 172 -18.27 22.79 2.84
CA PRO A 172 -19.17 22.58 3.96
C PRO A 172 -20.64 22.62 3.49
N VAL A 173 -21.41 21.58 3.84
CA VAL A 173 -22.84 21.44 3.53
C VAL A 173 -23.65 21.25 4.81
N ALA A 174 -24.93 21.64 4.78
CA ALA A 174 -25.84 21.47 5.91
C ALA A 174 -26.24 20.00 6.14
N SER A 175 -26.19 19.17 5.09
CA SER A 175 -26.37 17.72 5.15
C SER A 175 -25.73 17.08 3.92
N LEU A 176 -25.08 15.93 4.10
CA LEU A 176 -24.55 15.13 2.99
C LEU A 176 -25.67 14.50 2.14
N ASP A 177 -26.82 14.17 2.74
CA ASP A 177 -27.92 13.49 2.06
C ASP A 177 -28.61 14.38 1.00
N SER A 178 -28.35 15.70 1.05
CA SER A 178 -28.82 16.67 0.05
C SER A 178 -27.98 16.69 -1.24
N HIS A 179 -26.81 16.04 -1.26
CA HIS A 179 -25.82 16.17 -2.33
C HIS A 179 -25.17 14.83 -2.67
N ALA A 180 -25.62 14.21 -3.77
CA ALA A 180 -24.95 13.03 -4.31
C ALA A 180 -23.54 13.38 -4.81
N ILE A 181 -22.51 12.83 -4.16
CA ILE A 181 -21.10 13.08 -4.49
C ILE A 181 -20.78 12.71 -5.95
N ASP A 182 -21.42 11.69 -6.50
CA ASP A 182 -21.25 11.24 -7.88
C ASP A 182 -21.79 12.23 -8.92
N VAL A 183 -22.67 13.14 -8.51
CA VAL A 183 -23.26 14.18 -9.38
C VAL A 183 -22.46 15.47 -9.28
N VAL A 184 -22.04 15.88 -8.08
CA VAL A 184 -21.33 17.16 -7.88
C VAL A 184 -19.80 17.05 -7.92
N GLY A 185 -19.25 15.86 -7.67
CA GLY A 185 -17.81 15.58 -7.71
C GLY A 185 -17.16 15.82 -9.08
N PRO A 186 -17.66 15.21 -10.18
CA PRO A 186 -17.04 15.37 -11.51
C PRO A 186 -16.88 16.83 -11.98
N PRO A 187 -17.90 17.71 -11.94
CA PRO A 187 -17.73 19.10 -12.37
C PRO A 187 -16.85 19.93 -11.43
N LEU A 188 -16.72 19.52 -10.16
CA LEU A 188 -15.84 20.17 -9.19
C LEU A 188 -14.37 19.70 -9.29
N GLU A 189 -14.12 18.44 -9.65
CA GLU A 189 -12.77 17.92 -9.93
C GLU A 189 -12.08 18.77 -11.01
N VAL A 190 -12.79 19.05 -12.11
CA VAL A 190 -12.28 19.80 -13.27
C VAL A 190 -12.62 21.30 -13.22
N HIS A 191 -13.00 21.82 -12.05
CA HIS A 191 -13.43 23.22 -11.91
C HIS A 191 -12.32 24.18 -12.37
N PRO A 192 -12.61 25.25 -13.14
CA PRO A 192 -11.59 26.11 -13.75
C PRO A 192 -10.57 26.73 -12.79
N ALA A 193 -10.91 26.84 -11.50
CA ALA A 193 -10.00 27.31 -10.46
C ALA A 193 -8.88 26.30 -10.09
N PHE A 194 -8.89 25.07 -10.63
CA PHE A 194 -7.90 24.02 -10.36
C PHE A 194 -7.30 23.49 -11.67
N PRO A 195 -6.25 24.12 -12.23
CA PRO A 195 -5.63 23.68 -13.48
C PRO A 195 -5.09 22.24 -13.43
N ALA A 196 -4.66 21.78 -12.24
CA ALA A 196 -4.19 20.41 -12.00
C ALA A 196 -5.31 19.44 -11.54
N ARG A 197 -6.59 19.85 -11.70
CA ARG A 197 -7.79 19.27 -11.07
C ARG A 197 -7.69 19.24 -9.54
N THR A 198 -8.74 18.77 -8.85
CA THR A 198 -8.78 18.72 -7.38
C THR A 198 -9.53 17.51 -6.84
N ASN A 199 -9.19 17.06 -5.63
CA ASN A 199 -10.02 16.15 -4.85
C ASN A 199 -11.16 16.95 -4.20
N VAL A 200 -12.39 16.45 -4.22
CA VAL A 200 -13.57 17.18 -3.74
C VAL A 200 -14.12 16.51 -2.49
N HIS A 201 -14.34 17.28 -1.44
CA HIS A 201 -14.82 16.81 -0.15
C HIS A 201 -16.08 17.58 0.25
N LEU A 202 -17.23 16.91 0.24
CA LEU A 202 -18.44 17.42 0.88
C LEU A 202 -18.36 17.07 2.35
N VAL A 203 -18.62 18.05 3.23
CA VAL A 203 -18.46 17.85 4.68
C VAL A 203 -19.63 18.42 5.46
N GLU A 204 -20.20 17.59 6.32
CA GLU A 204 -21.22 17.95 7.30
C GLU A 204 -20.57 18.01 8.70
N VAL A 205 -20.75 19.14 9.38
CA VAL A 205 -20.21 19.39 10.72
C VAL A 205 -21.26 18.97 11.74
N LEU A 206 -21.05 17.83 12.40
CA LEU A 206 -21.99 17.28 13.39
C LEU A 206 -21.74 17.90 14.78
N ALA A 207 -20.48 18.09 15.13
CA ALA A 207 -20.00 18.81 16.31
C ALA A 207 -18.64 19.47 16.00
N PRO A 208 -18.13 20.38 16.84
CA PRO A 208 -16.80 20.98 16.63
C PRO A 208 -15.66 19.95 16.51
N ASP A 209 -15.79 18.80 17.16
CA ASP A 209 -14.85 17.68 17.18
C ASP A 209 -15.36 16.44 16.41
N HIS A 210 -16.47 16.54 15.67
CA HIS A 210 -17.04 15.43 14.90
C HIS A 210 -17.55 15.89 13.53
N LEU A 211 -16.89 15.40 12.49
CA LEU A 211 -17.13 15.71 11.09
C LEU A 211 -17.53 14.44 10.34
N ARG A 212 -18.39 14.57 9.32
CA ARG A 212 -18.76 13.49 8.41
C ARG A 212 -18.53 13.94 6.98
N MET A 213 -17.93 13.10 6.14
CA MET A 213 -17.57 13.48 4.78
C MET A 213 -17.95 12.48 3.69
N ARG A 214 -18.05 12.99 2.46
CA ARG A 214 -18.00 12.24 1.21
C ARG A 214 -16.88 12.79 0.34
N VAL A 215 -16.22 11.91 -0.40
CA VAL A 215 -15.05 12.25 -1.22
C VAL A 215 -15.27 11.82 -2.66
N TRP A 216 -14.83 12.68 -3.58
CA TRP A 216 -14.53 12.36 -4.96
C TRP A 216 -13.03 12.62 -5.19
N GLU A 217 -12.24 11.58 -5.40
CA GLU A 217 -10.81 11.69 -5.64
C GLU A 217 -10.50 11.93 -7.12
N ARG A 218 -9.53 12.80 -7.37
CA ARG A 218 -9.09 13.23 -8.70
C ARG A 218 -8.67 12.01 -9.53
N GLY A 219 -9.40 11.74 -10.62
CA GLY A 219 -9.14 10.62 -11.52
C GLY A 219 -9.60 9.24 -11.02
N ALA A 220 -10.11 9.12 -9.78
CA ALA A 220 -10.58 7.85 -9.21
C ALA A 220 -12.09 7.83 -8.92
N GLY A 221 -12.72 8.99 -8.72
CA GLY A 221 -14.16 9.08 -8.42
C GLY A 221 -14.48 8.86 -6.94
N PRO A 222 -15.64 8.29 -6.58
CA PRO A 222 -16.03 8.11 -5.18
C PRO A 222 -15.18 7.03 -4.50
N THR A 223 -14.47 7.39 -3.43
CA THR A 223 -13.63 6.43 -2.66
C THR A 223 -14.17 6.22 -1.24
N LEU A 224 -13.77 5.11 -0.61
CA LEU A 224 -14.18 4.79 0.76
C LEU A 224 -13.44 5.64 1.80
N ALA A 225 -12.18 6.00 1.55
CA ALA A 225 -11.41 6.84 2.45
C ALA A 225 -10.22 7.54 1.75
N CYS A 226 -10.11 8.85 1.94
CA CYS A 226 -8.99 9.67 1.47
C CYS A 226 -8.29 10.31 2.68
N GLY A 227 -7.09 9.83 3.03
CA GLY A 227 -6.36 10.30 4.22
C GLY A 227 -5.98 11.79 4.15
N THR A 228 -5.36 12.23 3.06
CA THR A 228 -5.04 13.65 2.85
C THR A 228 -6.30 14.51 2.72
N GLY A 229 -7.41 13.96 2.21
CA GLY A 229 -8.72 14.62 2.18
C GLY A 229 -9.32 14.86 3.57
N ALA A 230 -9.16 13.93 4.52
CA ALA A 230 -9.56 14.13 5.90
C ALA A 230 -8.67 15.19 6.60
N CYS A 231 -7.36 15.20 6.33
CA CYS A 231 -6.44 16.24 6.79
C CYS A 231 -6.85 17.63 6.29
N ALA A 232 -7.03 17.77 4.97
CA ALA A 232 -7.48 19.01 4.33
C ALA A 232 -8.85 19.47 4.87
N THR A 233 -9.76 18.53 5.12
CA THR A 233 -11.09 18.79 5.71
C THR A 233 -11.00 19.44 7.09
N LEU A 234 -10.21 18.88 8.02
CA LEU A 234 -10.00 19.49 9.34
C LEU A 234 -9.37 20.89 9.20
N VAL A 235 -8.30 21.00 8.42
CA VAL A 235 -7.56 22.26 8.24
C VAL A 235 -8.49 23.36 7.72
N GLY A 236 -9.21 23.10 6.62
CA GLY A 236 -10.11 24.07 6.01
C GLY A 236 -11.27 24.47 6.93
N LEU A 237 -11.92 23.50 7.59
CA LEU A 237 -13.01 23.81 8.53
C LEU A 237 -12.53 24.56 9.77
N ARG A 238 -11.33 24.29 10.27
CA ARG A 238 -10.76 25.03 11.40
C ARG A 238 -10.45 26.48 11.03
N LEU A 239 -9.86 26.71 9.86
CA LEU A 239 -9.58 28.06 9.35
C LEU A 239 -10.87 28.86 9.11
N LEU A 240 -11.97 28.20 8.74
CA LEU A 240 -13.31 28.77 8.68
C LEU A 240 -14.00 28.97 10.06
N GLY A 241 -13.33 28.60 11.16
CA GLY A 241 -13.90 28.68 12.52
C GLY A 241 -15.05 27.69 12.79
N ARG A 242 -15.14 26.60 12.02
CA ARG A 242 -16.25 25.62 12.04
C ARG A 242 -15.95 24.33 12.79
N CYS A 243 -14.68 24.02 13.06
CA CYS A 243 -14.29 22.86 13.86
C CYS A 243 -13.12 23.19 14.82
N ALA A 244 -12.86 22.27 15.75
CA ALA A 244 -11.80 22.34 16.74
C ALA A 244 -10.42 21.99 16.14
N ALA A 245 -9.38 22.07 16.97
CA ALA A 245 -8.01 21.72 16.61
C ALA A 245 -7.79 20.20 16.38
N ALA A 246 -8.67 19.36 16.94
CA ALA A 246 -8.73 17.95 16.67
C ALA A 246 -10.20 17.52 16.48
N ALA A 247 -10.44 16.60 15.54
CA ALA A 247 -11.77 16.05 15.29
C ALA A 247 -11.69 14.61 14.78
N ARG A 248 -12.73 13.84 15.10
CA ARG A 248 -13.07 12.61 14.38
C ARG A 248 -13.70 12.99 13.04
N VAL A 249 -13.22 12.38 11.95
CA VAL A 249 -13.74 12.53 10.60
C VAL A 249 -14.26 11.17 10.14
N ASP A 250 -15.58 11.03 10.01
CA ASP A 250 -16.22 9.83 9.48
C ASP A 250 -16.24 9.86 7.95
N LEU A 251 -15.42 9.00 7.33
CA LEU A 251 -15.44 8.71 5.89
C LEU A 251 -16.38 7.51 5.61
N PRO A 252 -16.76 7.23 4.34
CA PRO A 252 -17.59 6.05 4.02
C PRO A 252 -17.05 4.73 4.55
N GLY A 253 -15.73 4.53 4.54
CA GLY A 253 -15.04 3.33 5.05
C GLY A 253 -14.76 3.32 6.55
N GLY A 254 -15.13 4.38 7.29
CA GLY A 254 -14.94 4.51 8.74
C GLY A 254 -14.16 5.76 9.17
N PRO A 255 -13.76 5.85 10.45
CA PRO A 255 -13.21 7.08 11.02
C PRO A 255 -11.70 7.23 10.88
N LEU A 256 -11.28 8.48 10.66
CA LEU A 256 -9.94 8.97 11.01
C LEU A 256 -10.04 9.99 12.14
N PHE A 257 -9.00 10.10 12.95
CA PHE A 257 -8.84 11.15 13.96
C PHE A 257 -7.75 12.10 13.47
N ILE A 258 -8.11 13.34 13.19
CA ILE A 258 -7.20 14.34 12.65
C ILE A 258 -6.94 15.37 13.74
N ARG A 259 -5.68 15.75 13.92
CA ARG A 259 -5.24 16.83 14.80
C ARG A 259 -4.28 17.74 14.04
N TRP A 260 -4.42 19.03 14.27
CA TRP A 260 -3.53 20.06 13.75
C TRP A 260 -3.38 21.15 14.81
N GLN A 261 -2.31 21.94 14.83
CA GLN A 261 -2.15 23.00 15.85
C GLN A 261 -2.19 24.43 15.29
N GLY A 262 -1.77 24.64 14.05
CA GLY A 262 -1.88 25.93 13.38
C GLY A 262 -1.04 25.97 12.10
N PRO A 263 -0.97 27.11 11.39
CA PRO A 263 -0.07 27.29 10.25
C PRO A 263 1.35 26.80 10.57
N GLU A 264 2.03 26.23 9.58
CA GLU A 264 3.37 25.63 9.67
C GLU A 264 3.49 24.34 10.52
N GLU A 265 2.56 24.07 11.45
CA GLU A 265 2.52 22.80 12.20
C GLU A 265 2.05 21.63 11.33
N PRO A 266 2.58 20.41 11.53
CA PRO A 266 2.14 19.23 10.81
C PRO A 266 0.70 18.83 11.17
N VAL A 267 -0.02 18.30 10.19
CA VAL A 267 -1.29 17.61 10.44
C VAL A 267 -0.97 16.17 10.86
N LEU A 268 -1.46 15.77 12.02
CA LEU A 268 -1.35 14.40 12.53
C LEU A 268 -2.65 13.65 12.20
N MET A 269 -2.53 12.50 11.55
CA MET A 269 -3.64 11.65 11.14
C MET A 269 -3.50 10.29 11.80
N ARG A 270 -4.49 9.94 12.62
CA ARG A 270 -4.59 8.67 13.33
C ARG A 270 -5.75 7.84 12.80
N GLY A 271 -5.52 6.54 12.57
CA GLY A 271 -6.56 5.66 12.06
C GLY A 271 -6.18 4.19 12.14
N PRO A 272 -7.16 3.27 11.96
CA PRO A 272 -6.90 1.85 11.90
C PRO A 272 -6.21 1.46 10.59
N ALA A 273 -5.62 0.27 10.63
CA ALA A 273 -5.26 -0.55 9.48
C ALA A 273 -5.36 -2.02 9.92
N GLU A 274 -5.99 -2.85 9.10
CA GLU A 274 -6.29 -4.25 9.48
C GLU A 274 -5.70 -5.25 8.47
N PRO A 275 -5.18 -6.40 8.94
CA PRO A 275 -4.90 -7.54 8.08
C PRO A 275 -6.20 -8.12 7.52
N VAL A 276 -6.16 -8.59 6.28
CA VAL A 276 -7.31 -9.26 5.62
C VAL A 276 -7.00 -10.74 5.41
N PHE A 277 -5.88 -11.06 4.76
CA PHE A 277 -5.37 -12.43 4.60
C PHE A 277 -3.89 -12.41 4.20
N ASP A 278 -3.21 -13.56 4.30
CA ASP A 278 -1.88 -13.78 3.73
C ASP A 278 -1.99 -14.76 2.56
N GLY A 279 -1.09 -14.66 1.58
CA GLY A 279 -1.12 -15.52 0.40
C GLY A 279 0.22 -15.72 -0.28
N VAL A 280 0.19 -16.57 -1.32
CA VAL A 280 1.30 -16.86 -2.22
C VAL A 280 0.78 -16.71 -3.64
N LEU A 281 1.47 -15.92 -4.47
CA LEU A 281 1.11 -15.80 -5.89
C LEU A 281 1.40 -17.11 -6.63
N ALA A 282 0.49 -17.44 -7.55
CA ALA A 282 0.69 -18.49 -8.52
C ALA A 282 1.91 -18.16 -9.43
N PRO A 283 2.59 -19.16 -10.01
CA PRO A 283 3.71 -18.93 -10.93
C PRO A 283 3.37 -17.95 -12.07
N GLU A 284 2.16 -18.02 -12.59
CA GLU A 284 1.65 -17.22 -13.71
C GLU A 284 1.43 -15.74 -13.34
N LEU A 285 1.22 -15.45 -12.06
CA LEU A 285 1.10 -14.09 -11.50
C LEU A 285 2.39 -13.64 -10.78
N THR A 286 3.46 -14.43 -10.82
CA THR A 286 4.76 -14.03 -10.29
C THR A 286 5.59 -13.44 -11.44
N PRO A 287 6.25 -12.28 -11.28
CA PRO A 287 7.10 -11.74 -12.34
C PRO A 287 8.14 -12.77 -12.75
N PRO A 288 8.44 -12.95 -14.05
CA PRO A 288 9.42 -13.92 -14.49
C PRO A 288 10.75 -13.63 -13.80
N LEU A 289 11.27 -14.65 -13.10
CA LEU A 289 12.64 -14.60 -12.63
C LEU A 289 13.55 -14.46 -13.86
N PRO A 290 14.60 -13.63 -13.81
CA PRO A 290 15.63 -13.73 -14.83
C PRO A 290 16.14 -15.17 -14.81
N GLU A 291 16.10 -15.84 -15.96
CA GLU A 291 16.71 -17.17 -16.05
C GLU A 291 18.18 -17.06 -15.62
N PRO A 292 18.71 -18.02 -14.85
CA PRO A 292 20.12 -18.02 -14.51
C PRO A 292 20.89 -17.95 -15.81
N ALA A 293 21.67 -16.87 -16.00
CA ALA A 293 22.33 -16.58 -17.26
C ALA A 293 23.05 -17.84 -17.74
N ASP A 294 22.54 -18.42 -18.82
CA ASP A 294 22.94 -19.74 -19.29
C ASP A 294 24.46 -19.75 -19.38
N ALA A 295 25.09 -20.62 -18.61
CA ALA A 295 26.53 -20.79 -18.71
C ALA A 295 26.80 -21.13 -20.16
N VAL A 296 27.46 -20.21 -20.88
CA VAL A 296 27.74 -20.37 -22.32
C VAL A 296 28.61 -21.61 -22.45
N GLN A 297 27.94 -22.75 -22.64
CA GLN A 297 28.57 -24.01 -22.94
C GLN A 297 29.08 -23.86 -24.35
N ASP A 298 30.34 -23.44 -24.44
CA ASP A 298 31.13 -23.39 -25.65
C ASP A 298 31.29 -24.84 -26.14
N ARG A 299 30.24 -25.35 -26.79
CA ARG A 299 30.21 -26.68 -27.38
C ARG A 299 31.13 -26.61 -28.60
N PRO A 300 32.29 -27.26 -28.60
CA PRO A 300 33.17 -27.24 -29.76
C PRO A 300 32.41 -27.78 -30.96
N ALA A 301 32.50 -27.08 -32.08
CA ALA A 301 31.78 -27.41 -33.30
C ALA A 301 32.02 -28.88 -33.69
N VAL A 302 30.95 -29.68 -33.71
CA VAL A 302 31.01 -31.06 -34.17
C VAL A 302 31.22 -31.03 -35.69
N VAL A 303 32.44 -31.33 -36.13
CA VAL A 303 32.74 -31.55 -37.54
C VAL A 303 32.05 -32.82 -37.98
N GLU A 304 30.99 -32.70 -38.78
CA GLU A 304 30.34 -33.84 -39.41
C GLU A 304 31.35 -34.62 -40.27
N ARG A 305 31.41 -35.94 -40.07
CA ARG A 305 32.08 -36.88 -40.98
C ARG A 305 31.02 -37.87 -41.49
N PRO A 306 31.05 -38.23 -42.78
CA PRO A 306 29.95 -38.92 -43.43
C PRO A 306 29.79 -40.37 -42.95
N ALA A 307 28.57 -40.88 -43.07
CA ALA A 307 28.15 -42.20 -42.62
C ALA A 307 28.87 -43.36 -43.34
N VAL A 308 29.05 -44.47 -42.61
CA VAL A 308 29.41 -45.79 -43.14
C VAL A 308 28.51 -46.82 -42.47
N GLU A 309 28.01 -47.78 -43.25
CA GLU A 309 27.01 -48.77 -42.84
C GLU A 309 27.51 -49.85 -41.86
N ALA A 310 26.55 -50.51 -41.20
CA ALA A 310 26.75 -51.54 -40.18
C ALA A 310 27.23 -52.90 -40.74
N PRO A 311 27.59 -53.84 -39.85
CA PRO A 311 26.63 -54.92 -39.60
C PRO A 311 26.52 -55.44 -38.14
N GLN A 312 25.35 -56.00 -37.82
CA GLN A 312 25.04 -56.90 -36.68
C GLN A 312 25.63 -58.32 -36.92
N PRO A 313 25.74 -59.26 -35.94
CA PRO A 313 24.83 -59.61 -34.81
C PRO A 313 25.56 -59.73 -33.44
N ALA A 314 25.10 -60.36 -32.33
CA ALA A 314 24.04 -61.36 -32.08
C ALA A 314 23.44 -61.30 -30.64
N MET A 315 22.84 -62.41 -30.17
CA MET A 315 22.01 -62.51 -28.94
C MET A 315 22.71 -63.16 -27.73
N SER A 316 22.22 -62.87 -26.52
CA SER A 316 21.95 -63.86 -25.46
C SER A 316 20.94 -63.30 -24.41
N GLU A 317 20.33 -64.19 -23.62
CA GLU A 317 19.12 -63.95 -22.81
C GLU A 317 19.38 -63.89 -21.28
N GLN A 318 18.49 -63.22 -20.52
CA GLN A 318 17.73 -63.72 -19.34
C GLN A 318 17.35 -62.61 -18.34
N ALA A 319 16.29 -62.85 -17.55
CA ALA A 319 15.55 -61.89 -16.71
C ALA A 319 15.47 -62.37 -15.23
N PRO A 320 14.54 -61.85 -14.39
CA PRO A 320 14.47 -60.50 -13.80
C PRO A 320 14.62 -60.52 -12.26
N ALA A 321 14.73 -59.36 -11.59
CA ALA A 321 14.70 -59.29 -10.12
C ALA A 321 14.10 -57.99 -9.55
N GLY A 322 13.04 -58.14 -8.75
CA GLY A 322 12.66 -57.25 -7.63
C GLY A 322 12.03 -55.87 -7.94
N PRO A 323 10.93 -55.49 -7.26
CA PRO A 323 10.58 -54.08 -7.12
C PRO A 323 11.47 -53.44 -6.05
N THR A 324 12.05 -52.28 -6.34
CA THR A 324 12.77 -51.47 -5.36
C THR A 324 11.94 -50.24 -5.02
N ASP A 325 11.56 -50.10 -3.75
CA ASP A 325 10.91 -48.90 -3.21
C ASP A 325 11.76 -47.66 -3.52
N GLY A 326 11.18 -46.66 -4.20
CA GLY A 326 11.97 -45.64 -4.90
C GLY A 326 11.42 -44.21 -4.87
N GLU A 327 10.52 -43.88 -3.93
CA GLU A 327 9.97 -42.51 -3.80
C GLU A 327 10.03 -41.92 -2.38
N ALA A 328 10.31 -42.72 -1.33
CA ALA A 328 10.37 -42.24 0.04
C ALA A 328 11.68 -41.51 0.42
N ASP A 329 12.79 -41.83 -0.26
CA ASP A 329 14.15 -41.42 0.16
C ASP A 329 14.54 -40.01 -0.31
N GLY A 330 13.88 -39.51 -1.37
CA GLY A 330 14.13 -38.19 -1.95
C GLY A 330 13.76 -37.03 -1.02
N ALA A 331 12.62 -37.14 -0.33
CA ALA A 331 12.14 -36.10 0.60
C ALA A 331 13.02 -36.02 1.85
N GLY A 332 13.43 -37.17 2.41
CA GLY A 332 14.37 -37.23 3.54
C GLY A 332 15.74 -36.66 3.19
N THR A 333 16.27 -37.03 2.02
CA THR A 333 17.57 -36.51 1.54
C THR A 333 17.52 -35.01 1.23
N ALA A 334 16.41 -34.50 0.68
CA ALA A 334 16.23 -33.06 0.45
C ALA A 334 16.13 -32.27 1.77
N ALA A 335 15.39 -32.79 2.75
CA ALA A 335 15.29 -32.19 4.08
C ALA A 335 16.65 -32.18 4.80
N LEU A 336 17.40 -33.28 4.77
CA LEU A 336 18.74 -33.34 5.37
C LEU A 336 19.72 -32.35 4.72
N ARG A 337 19.76 -32.26 3.38
CA ARG A 337 20.60 -31.25 2.69
C ARG A 337 20.19 -29.81 3.01
N PHE A 338 18.91 -29.56 3.24
CA PHE A 338 18.43 -28.26 3.69
C PHE A 338 18.91 -27.94 5.11
N LEU A 339 18.81 -28.90 6.04
CA LEU A 339 19.29 -28.76 7.43
C LEU A 339 20.82 -28.67 7.54
N GLU A 340 21.57 -29.34 6.66
CA GLU A 340 23.04 -29.28 6.60
C GLU A 340 23.55 -27.98 5.93
N GLY A 341 22.71 -27.34 5.10
CA GLY A 341 23.05 -26.13 4.35
C GLY A 341 22.72 -24.81 5.04
N HIS A 342 22.01 -24.83 6.17
CA HIS A 342 21.59 -23.62 6.90
C HIS A 342 21.95 -23.72 8.38
N SER A 343 22.41 -22.61 8.96
CA SER A 343 22.64 -22.48 10.40
C SER A 343 21.34 -22.54 11.20
N LEU A 344 21.44 -22.81 12.50
CA LEU A 344 20.27 -22.82 13.40
C LEU A 344 19.56 -21.45 13.41
N ASP A 345 20.30 -20.36 13.34
CA ASP A 345 19.76 -19.00 13.32
C ASP A 345 19.05 -18.70 11.98
N GLU A 346 19.59 -19.14 10.84
CA GLU A 346 18.91 -19.06 9.54
C GLU A 346 17.63 -19.90 9.52
N MET A 347 17.64 -21.11 10.09
CA MET A 347 16.46 -21.96 10.20
C MET A 347 15.38 -21.36 11.12
N ILE A 348 15.77 -20.69 12.21
CA ILE A 348 14.85 -19.94 13.07
C ILE A 348 14.29 -18.72 12.34
N GLY A 349 15.11 -17.99 11.56
CA GLY A 349 14.66 -16.91 10.68
C GLY A 349 13.62 -17.39 9.67
N LEU A 350 13.94 -18.43 8.88
CA LEU A 350 13.04 -19.07 7.92
C LEU A 350 11.72 -19.57 8.55
N ALA A 351 11.75 -20.04 9.80
CA ALA A 351 10.56 -20.45 10.53
C ALA A 351 9.70 -19.26 10.98
N ASN A 352 10.31 -18.17 11.45
CA ASN A 352 9.63 -16.95 11.87
C ASN A 352 9.05 -16.16 10.69
N ASP A 353 9.77 -16.11 9.56
CA ASP A 353 9.31 -15.51 8.30
C ASP A 353 8.20 -16.31 7.62
N SER A 354 7.98 -17.57 8.06
CA SER A 354 6.95 -18.41 7.46
C SER A 354 5.55 -17.78 7.58
N LEU A 355 4.78 -17.87 6.50
CA LEU A 355 3.42 -17.34 6.44
C LEU A 355 2.52 -17.87 7.59
N PRO A 356 2.55 -19.17 7.96
CA PRO A 356 1.83 -19.66 9.14
C PRO A 356 2.27 -19.02 10.46
N ALA A 357 3.56 -18.74 10.66
CA ALA A 357 4.05 -18.10 11.88
C ALA A 357 3.53 -16.67 12.01
N ARG A 358 3.56 -15.89 10.93
CA ARG A 358 2.99 -14.52 10.89
C ARG A 358 1.48 -14.51 11.14
N THR A 359 0.72 -15.41 10.53
CA THR A 359 -0.73 -15.51 10.80
C THR A 359 -1.02 -15.91 12.25
N LEU A 360 -0.23 -16.82 12.85
CA LEU A 360 -0.37 -17.21 14.26
C LEU A 360 0.02 -16.08 15.23
N ALA A 361 1.03 -15.26 14.90
CA ALA A 361 1.42 -14.10 15.70
C ALA A 361 0.28 -13.07 15.80
N ARG A 362 -0.39 -12.78 14.68
CA ARG A 362 -1.60 -11.93 14.65
C ARG A 362 -2.71 -12.49 15.54
N GLN A 363 -3.06 -13.78 15.37
CA GLN A 363 -4.10 -14.42 16.17
C GLN A 363 -3.84 -14.37 17.68
N ARG A 364 -2.59 -14.40 18.13
CA ARG A 364 -2.24 -14.29 19.55
C ARG A 364 -2.42 -12.87 20.08
N ARG A 365 -1.98 -11.85 19.33
CA ARG A 365 -2.11 -10.44 19.73
C ARG A 365 -3.56 -9.96 19.69
N ASP A 366 -4.31 -10.31 18.66
CA ASP A 366 -5.68 -9.85 18.46
C ASP A 366 -6.71 -10.75 19.21
N GLY A 367 -6.27 -11.88 19.76
CA GLY A 367 -7.11 -12.91 20.37
C GLY A 367 -7.11 -12.96 21.91
N GLU A 368 -6.23 -12.23 22.60
CA GLU A 368 -6.35 -12.06 24.05
C GLU A 368 -7.36 -10.95 24.37
N PRO A 369 -8.46 -11.24 25.12
CA PRO A 369 -9.32 -10.19 25.62
C PRO A 369 -8.54 -9.36 26.64
N GLN A 370 -8.48 -8.04 26.42
CA GLN A 370 -7.93 -7.09 27.40
C GLN A 370 -8.69 -7.26 28.73
N ALA A 371 -7.97 -7.68 29.77
CA ALA A 371 -8.52 -8.09 31.07
C ALA A 371 -8.54 -6.95 32.10
#